data_AF-A0A9E2Z8N0-F1
#
_entry.id   AF-A0A9E2Z8N0-F1
#
_cell.length_a   1.000
_cell.length_b   1.000
_cell.length_c   1.000
_cell.angle_alpha   90.00
_cell.angle_beta   90.00
_cell.angle_gamma   90.00
#
_symmetry.space_group_name_H-M   'P 1'
#
loop_
_entity.id
_entity.type
_entity.pdbx_description
1 polymer ?
#
loop_
_entity_poly.entity_id
_entity_poly.type
_entity_poly.pdbx_seq_one_letter_code
_entity_poly.pdbx_strand_id
1 'polypeptide(L)'
;MPNISRDIIVVGASAGGVEALQLLTANLPVDLGASVIVVLHMPVGGPSALPAILRRSCRLPVVPAENGIQLEHGHVYVAVPNRHLLVVDGALRLSL
;
A
#
# COMPACT_ATOMS: atom_id res chain seq x y z
N MET A 1 -13.42 -23.40 8.23
CA MET A 1 -12.20 -22.63 7.91
C MET A 1 -12.65 -21.25 7.52
N PRO A 2 -12.25 -20.15 8.20
CA PRO A 2 -12.64 -18.83 7.73
C PRO A 2 -12.04 -18.65 6.34
N ASN A 3 -12.88 -18.20 5.41
CA ASN A 3 -12.56 -18.02 4.01
C ASN A 3 -11.46 -16.96 3.90
N ILE A 4 -10.21 -17.35 3.67
CA ILE A 4 -9.14 -16.38 3.42
C ILE A 4 -9.37 -15.86 2.00
N SER A 5 -10.14 -14.78 1.89
CA SER A 5 -10.22 -14.00 0.66
C SER A 5 -8.83 -13.46 0.38
N ARG A 6 -8.16 -13.99 -0.65
CA ARG A 6 -6.83 -13.55 -1.10
C ARG A 6 -6.95 -12.34 -2.04
N ASP A 7 -7.86 -11.43 -1.73
CA ASP A 7 -8.15 -10.26 -2.57
C ASP A 7 -7.16 -9.15 -2.25
N ILE A 8 -5.91 -9.38 -2.66
CA ILE A 8 -4.77 -8.50 -2.38
C ILE A 8 -4.10 -8.16 -3.71
N ILE A 9 -3.94 -6.86 -3.96
CA ILE A 9 -3.20 -6.33 -5.09
C ILE A 9 -1.89 -5.75 -4.55
N VAL A 10 -0.75 -6.27 -5.01
CA VAL A 10 0.57 -5.75 -4.62
C VAL A 10 1.20 -5.05 -5.81
N VAL A 11 1.66 -3.81 -5.61
CA VAL A 11 2.25 -2.96 -6.64
C VAL A 11 3.65 -2.55 -6.21
N GLY A 12 4.65 -2.98 -6.98
CA GLY A 12 6.04 -2.56 -6.82
C GLY A 12 6.43 -1.51 -7.86
N ALA A 13 7.17 -0.49 -7.46
CA ALA A 13 7.68 0.56 -8.33
C ALA A 13 9.07 1.05 -7.90
N SER A 14 9.74 1.82 -8.76
CA SER A 14 11.05 2.42 -8.47
C SER A 14 11.17 3.78 -9.18
N ALA A 15 12.27 4.05 -9.90
CA ALA A 15 12.49 5.30 -10.63
C ALA A 15 11.30 5.64 -11.55
N GLY A 16 10.79 6.88 -11.45
CA GLY A 16 9.63 7.35 -12.21
C GLY A 16 8.27 6.76 -11.79
N GLY A 17 8.22 5.88 -10.79
CA GLY A 17 7.01 5.15 -10.44
C GLY A 17 5.92 5.97 -9.75
N VAL A 18 6.22 7.16 -9.23
CA VAL A 18 5.26 7.98 -8.47
C VAL A 18 4.06 8.38 -9.32
N GLU A 19 4.29 8.86 -10.55
CA GLU A 19 3.21 9.28 -11.45
C GLU A 19 2.32 8.10 -11.84
N ALA A 20 2.93 6.94 -12.14
CA ALA A 20 2.20 5.71 -12.43
C ALA A 20 1.35 5.25 -11.23
N LEU A 21 1.88 5.33 -10.01
CA LEU A 21 1.14 5.02 -8.79
C LEU A 21 -0.01 6.01 -8.54
N GLN A 22 0.19 7.29 -8.81
CA GLN A 22 -0.89 8.29 -8.72
C GLN A 22 -2.00 7.99 -9.72
N LEU A 23 -1.66 7.68 -10.97
CA LEU A 23 -2.63 7.34 -12.00
C LEU A 23 -3.39 6.06 -11.64
N LEU A 24 -2.69 5.02 -11.20
CA LEU A 24 -3.30 3.77 -10.74
C LEU A 24 -4.29 4.04 -9.60
N THR A 25 -3.82 4.68 -8.52
CA THR A 25 -4.62 4.89 -7.30
C THR A 25 -5.80 5.84 -7.52
N ALA A 26 -5.69 6.80 -8.44
CA ALA A 26 -6.79 7.69 -8.81
C ALA A 26 -7.95 6.97 -9.51
N ASN A 27 -7.65 5.89 -10.23
CA ASN A 27 -8.63 5.13 -11.01
C ASN A 27 -9.20 3.92 -10.27
N LEU A 28 -8.78 3.68 -9.02
CA LEU A 28 -9.37 2.59 -8.22
C LEU A 28 -10.87 2.88 -7.95
N PRO A 29 -11.72 1.85 -8.05
CA PRO A 29 -13.13 1.96 -7.69
C PRO A 29 -13.27 2.12 -6.16
N VAL A 30 -14.29 2.86 -5.73
CA VAL A 30 -14.53 3.15 -4.29
C VAL A 30 -15.01 1.92 -3.51
N ASP A 31 -15.60 0.97 -4.21
CA ASP A 31 -16.12 -0.31 -3.73
C ASP A 31 -15.15 -1.47 -4.05
N LEU A 32 -13.86 -1.17 -4.22
CA LEU A 32 -12.83 -2.17 -4.50
C LEU A 32 -12.86 -3.28 -3.45
N GLY A 33 -13.29 -4.48 -3.86
CA GLY A 33 -13.32 -5.69 -3.04
C GLY A 33 -11.96 -6.31 -2.76
N ALA A 34 -10.90 -5.50 -2.68
CA ALA A 34 -9.53 -5.93 -2.45
C ALA A 34 -8.75 -4.89 -1.63
N SER A 35 -7.68 -5.33 -0.98
CA SER A 35 -6.67 -4.46 -0.37
C SER A 35 -5.56 -4.17 -1.37
N VAL A 36 -5.03 -2.94 -1.40
CA VAL A 36 -3.90 -2.57 -2.25
C VAL A 36 -2.67 -2.30 -1.39
N ILE A 37 -1.54 -2.89 -1.75
CA ILE A 37 -0.26 -2.70 -1.08
C ILE A 37 0.74 -2.11 -2.07
N VAL A 38 1.28 -0.95 -1.75
CA VAL A 38 2.19 -0.18 -2.61
C VAL A 38 3.59 -0.16 -2.01
N VAL A 39 4.57 -0.63 -2.77
CA VAL A 39 5.99 -0.58 -2.43
C VAL A 39 6.71 0.26 -3.48
N LEU A 40 7.30 1.38 -3.06
CA LEU A 40 8.17 2.20 -3.90
C LEU A 40 9.60 2.11 -3.36
N HIS A 41 10.54 1.69 -4.21
CA HIS A 41 11.97 1.73 -3.86
C HIS A 41 12.42 3.19 -3.76
N MET A 42 12.80 3.62 -2.55
CA MET A 42 13.20 4.99 -2.21
C MET A 42 14.47 4.99 -1.33
N PRO A 43 15.26 6.08 -1.34
CA PRO A 43 16.37 6.26 -0.41
C PRO A 43 15.92 6.25 1.06
N VAL A 44 16.82 5.89 1.97
CA VAL A 44 16.58 5.75 3.42
C VAL A 44 16.41 7.11 4.15
N GLY A 45 16.35 8.23 3.43
CA GLY A 45 16.52 9.59 3.93
C GLY A 45 15.27 10.28 4.52
N GLY A 46 14.52 9.62 5.41
CA GLY A 46 13.43 10.24 6.17
C GLY A 46 12.02 9.72 5.82
N PRO A 47 10.95 10.34 6.36
CA PRO A 47 9.58 9.89 6.15
C PRO A 47 9.18 9.98 4.67
N SER A 48 8.49 8.95 4.17
CA SER A 48 8.02 8.98 2.79
C SER A 48 6.85 9.97 2.63
N ALA A 49 6.95 10.85 1.64
CA ALA A 49 5.84 11.69 1.21
C ALA A 49 4.79 10.93 0.37
N LEU A 50 5.09 9.68 -0.05
CA LEU A 50 4.25 8.91 -0.96
C LEU A 50 2.81 8.73 -0.46
N PRO A 51 2.53 8.38 0.81
CA PRO A 51 1.15 8.29 1.27
C PRO A 51 0.39 9.61 1.07
N ALA A 52 1.00 10.75 1.41
CA ALA A 52 0.38 12.06 1.23
C ALA A 52 0.18 12.43 -0.25
N ILE A 53 1.10 12.03 -1.13
CA ILE A 53 0.98 12.24 -2.58
C ILE A 53 -0.20 11.44 -3.13
N LEU A 54 -0.30 10.15 -2.80
CA LEU A 54 -1.37 9.27 -3.30
C LEU A 54 -2.74 9.64 -2.72
N ARG A 55 -2.82 10.10 -1.46
CA ARG A 55 -4.06 10.59 -0.84
C ARG A 55 -4.74 11.72 -1.62
N ARG A 56 -3.97 12.54 -2.36
CA ARG A 56 -4.53 13.68 -3.09
C ARG A 56 -5.42 13.26 -4.25
N SER A 57 -5.18 12.10 -4.83
CA SER A 57 -5.88 11.62 -6.03
C SER A 57 -6.65 10.32 -5.80
N CYS A 58 -6.30 9.53 -4.79
CA CYS A 58 -7.00 8.28 -4.48
C CYS A 58 -8.29 8.53 -3.70
N ARG A 59 -9.37 7.84 -4.08
CA ARG A 59 -10.66 7.89 -3.37
C ARG A 59 -10.73 6.92 -2.18
N LEU A 60 -9.84 5.93 -2.15
CA LEU A 60 -9.72 4.98 -1.05
C LEU A 60 -8.83 5.57 0.05
N PRO A 61 -9.03 5.20 1.33
CA PRO A 61 -8.08 5.53 2.39
C PRO A 61 -6.67 5.01 2.03
N VAL A 62 -5.73 5.94 1.93
CA VAL A 62 -4.31 5.63 1.77
C VAL A 62 -3.63 5.81 3.13
N VAL A 63 -2.91 4.81 3.62
CA VAL A 63 -2.22 4.87 4.91
C VAL A 63 -0.80 4.30 4.81
N PRO A 64 0.17 4.84 5.57
CA PRO A 64 1.46 4.16 5.72
C PRO A 64 1.23 2.78 6.35
N ALA A 65 2.02 1.80 5.93
CA ALA A 65 1.98 0.47 6.53
C ALA A 65 2.53 0.53 7.96
N GLU A 66 1.83 -0.12 8.89
CA GLU A 66 2.25 -0.31 10.27
C GLU A 66 2.20 -1.79 10.63
N ASN A 67 3.04 -2.20 11.57
CA ASN A 67 3.16 -3.60 11.95
C ASN A 67 1.90 -4.07 12.69
N GLY A 68 1.30 -5.18 12.24
CA GLY A 68 0.12 -5.80 12.87
C GLY A 68 -1.22 -5.33 12.32
N ILE A 69 -1.26 -4.35 11.41
CA ILE A 69 -2.49 -3.94 10.73
C ILE A 69 -3.11 -5.14 10.01
N GLN A 70 -4.39 -5.39 10.26
CA GLN A 70 -5.18 -6.34 9.47
C GLN A 70 -5.54 -5.71 8.13
N LEU A 71 -5.44 -6.50 7.06
CA LEU A 71 -5.81 -6.03 5.73
C LEU A 71 -7.32 -5.85 5.62
N GLU A 72 -7.74 -4.66 5.21
CA GLU A 72 -9.12 -4.31 4.95
C GLU A 72 -9.33 -4.01 3.47
N HIS A 73 -10.41 -4.54 2.89
CA HIS A 73 -10.81 -4.18 1.54
C HIS A 73 -11.04 -2.68 1.41
N GLY A 74 -10.82 -2.14 0.22
CA GLY A 74 -10.97 -0.71 -0.04
C GLY A 74 -9.89 0.15 0.63
N HIS A 75 -8.76 -0.41 1.05
CA HIS A 75 -7.63 0.35 1.60
C HIS A 75 -6.38 0.25 0.71
N VAL A 76 -5.57 1.32 0.73
CA VAL A 76 -4.25 1.37 0.12
C VAL A 76 -3.19 1.54 1.21
N TYR A 77 -2.37 0.52 1.41
CA TYR A 77 -1.26 0.51 2.36
C TYR A 77 0.05 0.79 1.65
N VAL A 78 0.83 1.75 2.16
CA VAL A 78 2.06 2.20 1.52
C VAL A 78 3.26 1.83 2.37
N ALA A 79 4.21 1.11 1.79
CA ALA A 79 5.44 0.72 2.46
C ALA A 79 6.21 1.93 2.99
N VAL A 80 6.81 1.75 4.17
CA VAL A 80 7.66 2.75 4.81
C VAL A 80 9.13 2.51 4.44
N PRO A 81 9.97 3.57 4.39
CA PRO A 81 11.39 3.41 4.09
C PRO A 81 12.13 2.54 5.09
N ASN A 82 13.23 1.93 4.65
CA ASN A 82 14.16 1.15 5.50
C ASN A 82 13.52 -0.05 6.20
N ARG A 83 12.42 -0.59 5.65
CA ARG A 83 11.76 -1.80 6.14
C ARG A 83 11.23 -2.62 4.97
N HIS A 84 11.30 -3.93 5.08
CA HIS A 84 10.53 -4.83 4.25
C HIS A 84 9.07 -4.87 4.73
N LEU A 85 8.13 -4.68 3.80
CA LEU A 85 6.71 -4.86 4.03
C LEU A 85 6.29 -6.26 3.62
N LEU A 86 5.82 -7.05 4.57
CA LEU A 86 5.39 -8.43 4.40
C LEU A 86 3.88 -8.56 4.65
N VAL A 87 3.25 -9.54 4.01
CA VAL A 87 1.88 -9.97 4.31
C VAL A 87 1.95 -11.35 4.96
N VAL A 88 1.49 -11.46 6.20
CA VAL A 88 1.53 -12.70 6.99
C VAL A 88 0.18 -12.88 7.67
N ASP A 89 -0.49 -13.99 7.38
CA ASP A 89 -1.77 -14.36 7.99
C ASP A 89 -2.84 -13.24 7.93
N GLY A 90 -2.93 -12.54 6.80
CA GLY A 90 -3.88 -11.44 6.61
C GLY A 90 -3.47 -10.11 7.24
N ALA A 91 -2.27 -10.03 7.82
CA ALA A 91 -1.75 -8.83 8.47
C ALA A 91 -0.48 -8.31 7.79
N LEU A 92 -0.26 -6.99 7.89
CA LEU A 92 0.99 -6.36 7.51
C LEU A 92 2.06 -6.56 8.57
N ARG A 93 3.28 -6.89 8.15
CA ARG A 93 4.46 -6.97 9.02
C ARG A 93 5.58 -6.11 8.46
N LEU A 94 6.26 -5.39 9.34
CA LEU A 94 7.46 -4.63 9.00
C LEU A 94 8.69 -5.35 9.56
N SER A 95 9.64 -5.67 8.70
CA SER A 95 10.94 -6.25 9.08
C SER A 95 12.10 -5.36 8.60
N LEU A 96 13.27 -5.54 9.21
CA LEU A 96 14.50 -4.85 8.80
C LEU A 96 15.05 -5.44 7.50
#